data_AF-A0A8C4YGM1-F1
#
_entry.id   AF-A0A8C4YGM1-F1
#
_cell.length_a   1.000
_cell.length_b   1.000
_cell.length_c   1.000
_cell.angle_alpha   90.00
_cell.angle_beta   90.00
_cell.angle_gamma   90.00
#
_symmetry.space_group_name_H-M   'P 1'
#
loop_
_entity.id
_entity.type
_entity.pdbx_description
1 polymer ?
#
loop_
_entity_poly.entity_id
_entity_poly.type
_entity_poly.pdbx_seq_one_letter_code
_entity_poly.pdbx_strand_id
1 'polypeptide(L)'
;QGLVMGNVRIPTCHDKPGTTHIVHILKMFICSFYKSVCRCFCPVFFHIQMLWELVLLGEPVVVMAPSPSESSDTVLALVSCISPLKYCSDFRPYFTIHDSEFKEYTTRTQAPPSVILGVTNPFFAKTLQHWPHIVRIGEIKLPGEVPKQVKVKKLKNLKTLDSKPGVYTSYKPYLNRDEEIIKQLQKGVQQKRPAEAQSVILRRYFLELTQSFIIPLERYVASLMPLQKSISPWKSPPQLRQFSQEDFMKTLEKAGPQLTSGLKGDWIGLYRHFLKSPNFNGWFRTRRKEMTQKLEALHLEALCNEDLLFWSQKHTEVETVDLVLKLKNKLFQADREHLPMKPDTMEKLQMHIDTIILALPDDLQDILLKTGTT
;
A
#
# COMPACT_ATOMS: atom_id res chain seq x y z
N GLN A 1 -37.85 15.41 3.68
CA GLN A 1 -36.91 16.43 4.17
C GLN A 1 -36.47 15.95 5.54
N GLY A 2 -35.29 15.41 5.79
CA GLY A 2 -33.97 15.67 5.24
C GLY A 2 -33.10 16.15 6.39
N LEU A 3 -32.36 15.25 7.04
CA LEU A 3 -31.14 15.64 7.77
C LEU A 3 -30.15 14.48 7.79
N VAL A 4 -29.03 14.74 7.12
CA VAL A 4 -27.84 13.91 6.97
C VAL A 4 -27.12 13.84 8.32
N MET A 5 -26.94 12.64 8.88
CA MET A 5 -26.01 12.40 9.99
C MET A 5 -24.67 11.96 9.41
N GLY A 6 -23.66 12.77 9.66
CA GLY A 6 -22.38 12.81 8.95
C GLY A 6 -21.52 11.56 9.09
N ASN A 7 -20.80 11.28 8.00
CA ASN A 7 -19.61 10.45 8.00
C ASN A 7 -18.54 11.11 8.89
N VAL A 8 -18.50 10.71 10.16
CA VAL A 8 -17.39 11.05 11.05
C VAL A 8 -16.16 10.27 10.55
N ARG A 9 -15.28 10.98 9.86
CA ARG A 9 -14.00 10.44 9.38
C ARG A 9 -13.08 10.25 10.58
N ILE A 10 -12.68 9.00 10.80
CA ILE A 10 -11.74 8.60 11.85
C ILE A 10 -10.34 9.14 11.49
N PRO A 11 -9.63 9.83 12.41
CA PRO A 11 -8.25 10.21 12.19
C PRO A 11 -7.37 8.96 12.04
N THR A 12 -6.76 8.81 10.87
CA THR A 12 -5.73 7.82 10.61
C THR A 12 -4.40 8.28 11.21
N CYS A 13 -3.42 7.38 11.36
CA CYS A 13 -2.05 7.74 11.77
C CYS A 13 -1.39 8.82 10.87
N HIS A 14 -1.98 9.09 9.70
CA HIS A 14 -1.57 10.14 8.77
C HIS A 14 -2.12 11.53 9.09
N ASP A 15 -3.15 11.65 9.94
CA ASP A 15 -3.90 12.89 10.16
C ASP A 15 -3.35 13.77 11.31
N LYS A 16 -2.17 13.47 11.86
CA LYS A 16 -1.47 14.34 12.84
C LYS A 16 -0.41 15.21 12.14
N PRO A 17 -0.37 16.54 12.35
CA PRO A 17 0.71 17.38 11.84
C PRO A 17 2.06 16.93 12.45
N GLY A 18 2.98 16.50 11.59
CA GLY A 18 4.28 15.89 11.96
C GLY A 18 4.69 14.66 11.13
N THR A 19 3.83 14.20 10.22
CA THR A 19 3.96 12.91 9.52
C THR A 19 5.08 12.80 8.49
N THR A 20 5.68 13.90 8.03
CA THR A 20 6.84 13.86 7.12
C THR A 20 8.08 13.28 7.81
N HIS A 21 8.25 13.51 9.12
CA HIS A 21 9.30 12.86 9.90
C HIS A 21 8.99 11.38 10.14
N ILE A 22 7.72 10.99 10.29
CA ILE A 22 7.30 9.61 10.57
C ILE A 22 7.54 8.68 9.36
N VAL A 23 7.40 9.15 8.12
CA VAL A 23 7.67 8.32 6.92
C VAL A 23 9.16 8.04 6.73
N HIS A 24 10.01 9.02 7.05
CA HIS A 24 11.47 8.84 7.02
C HIS A 24 11.95 7.97 8.19
N ILE A 25 11.37 8.18 9.37
CA ILE A 25 11.54 7.32 10.55
C ILE A 25 11.07 5.90 10.23
N LEU A 26 9.92 5.68 9.59
CA LEU A 26 9.45 4.34 9.18
C LEU A 26 10.44 3.70 8.19
N LYS A 27 10.97 4.40 7.18
CA LYS A 27 11.99 3.83 6.28
C LYS A 27 13.28 3.42 7.01
N MET A 28 13.76 4.22 7.96
CA MET A 28 14.94 3.89 8.79
C MET A 28 14.66 2.82 9.86
N PHE A 29 13.47 2.84 10.48
CA PHE A 29 13.05 1.89 11.53
C PHE A 29 12.66 0.54 10.96
N ILE A 30 12.02 0.48 9.79
CA ILE A 30 11.77 -0.76 9.06
C ILE A 30 13.10 -1.52 8.89
N CYS A 31 14.20 -0.80 8.60
CA CYS A 31 15.55 -1.36 8.49
C CYS A 31 16.07 -2.01 9.79
N SER A 32 15.73 -1.47 10.97
CA SER A 32 16.21 -1.96 12.29
C SER A 32 15.30 -3.04 12.90
N PHE A 33 14.00 -3.02 12.64
CA PHE A 33 13.03 -4.04 13.10
C PHE A 33 13.10 -5.36 12.33
N TYR A 34 13.78 -5.38 11.17
CA TYR A 34 14.03 -6.59 10.37
C TYR A 34 14.78 -7.72 11.09
N LYS A 35 15.38 -7.47 12.25
CA LYS A 35 16.22 -8.45 12.97
C LYS A 35 15.45 -9.62 13.59
N SER A 36 14.12 -9.58 13.75
CA SER A 36 13.39 -10.65 14.47
C SER A 36 12.07 -11.14 13.85
N VAL A 37 11.88 -11.01 12.53
CA VAL A 37 10.69 -11.52 11.84
C VAL A 37 10.47 -13.01 12.12
N CYS A 38 11.53 -13.82 12.07
CA CYS A 38 11.43 -15.25 12.38
C CYS A 38 10.97 -15.52 13.81
N ARG A 39 11.39 -14.72 14.80
CA ARG A 39 10.99 -14.92 16.21
C ARG A 39 9.48 -14.75 16.39
N CYS A 40 8.91 -13.74 15.74
CA CYS A 40 7.49 -13.43 15.79
C CYS A 40 6.63 -14.49 15.09
N PHE A 41 7.09 -15.00 13.94
CA PHE A 41 6.38 -16.02 13.18
C PHE A 41 6.66 -17.45 13.65
N CYS A 42 7.70 -17.71 14.44
CA CYS A 42 8.08 -19.06 14.89
C CYS A 42 6.90 -19.83 15.54
N PRO A 43 6.09 -19.24 16.44
CA PRO A 43 4.95 -19.96 17.03
C PRO A 43 3.85 -20.31 16.02
N VAL A 44 3.84 -19.67 14.85
CA VAL A 44 2.75 -19.72 13.87
C VAL A 44 3.24 -20.02 12.45
N PHE A 45 4.48 -20.48 12.24
CA PHE A 45 5.04 -20.54 10.89
C PHE A 45 4.30 -21.53 9.98
N PHE A 46 3.62 -22.51 10.55
CA PHE A 46 2.73 -23.41 9.81
C PHE A 46 1.54 -22.70 9.16
N HIS A 47 1.25 -21.48 9.57
CA HIS A 47 0.12 -20.65 9.14
C HIS A 47 0.57 -19.38 8.41
N ILE A 48 1.86 -19.24 8.05
CA ILE A 48 2.39 -18.02 7.43
C ILE A 48 1.62 -17.61 6.17
N GLN A 49 1.19 -18.58 5.35
CA GLN A 49 0.43 -18.29 4.13
C GLN A 49 -0.94 -17.69 4.43
N MET A 50 -1.64 -18.25 5.40
CA MET A 50 -2.94 -17.75 5.85
C MET A 50 -2.81 -16.37 6.50
N LEU A 51 -1.77 -16.15 7.31
CA LEU A 51 -1.50 -14.84 7.90
C LEU A 51 -1.20 -13.80 6.82
N TRP A 52 -0.42 -14.16 5.80
CA TRP A 52 -0.19 -13.31 4.64
C TRP A 52 -1.49 -12.95 3.92
N GLU A 53 -2.38 -13.92 3.68
CA GLU A 53 -3.69 -13.62 3.08
C GLU A 53 -4.55 -12.69 3.93
N LEU A 54 -4.63 -12.92 5.25
CA LEU A 54 -5.40 -12.06 6.16
C LEU A 54 -4.87 -10.61 6.13
N VAL A 55 -3.55 -10.44 6.15
CA VAL A 55 -2.92 -9.12 6.05
C VAL A 55 -3.16 -8.50 4.67
N LEU A 56 -2.99 -9.27 3.60
CA LEU A 56 -3.20 -8.83 2.21
C LEU A 56 -4.62 -8.31 2.00
N LEU A 57 -5.61 -9.00 2.54
CA LEU A 57 -7.02 -8.65 2.44
C LEU A 57 -7.45 -7.54 3.41
N GLY A 58 -6.59 -7.13 4.34
CA GLY A 58 -6.93 -6.12 5.35
C GLY A 58 -7.97 -6.61 6.34
N GLU A 59 -7.95 -7.90 6.66
CA GLU A 59 -8.87 -8.52 7.63
C GLU A 59 -8.57 -8.02 9.05
N PRO A 60 -9.60 -7.90 9.93
CA PRO A 60 -9.40 -7.52 11.32
C PRO A 60 -8.67 -8.61 12.11
N VAL A 61 -7.50 -8.31 12.68
CA VAL A 61 -6.68 -9.29 13.41
C VAL A 61 -6.30 -8.78 14.79
N VAL A 62 -6.49 -9.59 15.82
CA VAL A 62 -5.97 -9.33 17.16
C VAL A 62 -4.74 -10.19 17.42
N VAL A 63 -3.62 -9.56 17.74
CA VAL A 63 -2.40 -10.21 18.23
C VAL A 63 -2.37 -10.12 19.75
N MET A 64 -2.43 -11.27 20.43
CA MET A 64 -2.27 -11.38 21.87
C MET A 64 -0.88 -11.92 22.17
N ALA A 65 -0.04 -11.13 22.84
CA ALA A 65 1.35 -11.49 23.16
C ALA A 65 1.63 -11.38 24.68
N PRO A 66 2.70 -12.01 25.21
CA PRO A 66 2.99 -11.95 26.64
C PRO A 66 3.61 -10.62 27.08
N SER A 67 4.19 -9.83 26.17
CA SER A 67 4.78 -8.51 26.46
C SER A 67 4.44 -7.45 25.40
N PRO A 68 4.46 -6.15 25.76
CA PRO A 68 4.19 -5.06 24.80
C PRO A 68 5.17 -5.05 23.62
N SER A 69 6.43 -5.41 23.89
CA SER A 69 7.47 -5.54 22.87
C SER A 69 7.13 -6.64 21.86
N GLU A 70 6.79 -7.84 22.32
CA GLU A 70 6.42 -8.95 21.43
C GLU A 70 5.13 -8.69 20.65
N SER A 71 4.17 -8.00 21.28
CA SER A 71 2.97 -7.50 20.60
C SER A 71 3.36 -6.59 19.44
N SER A 72 4.17 -5.57 19.72
CA SER A 72 4.58 -4.56 18.75
C SER A 72 5.37 -5.17 17.60
N ASP A 73 6.37 -6.00 17.92
CA ASP A 73 7.20 -6.69 16.93
C ASP A 73 6.37 -7.58 16.02
N THR A 74 5.40 -8.31 16.58
CA THR A 74 4.54 -9.22 15.79
C THR A 74 3.60 -8.46 14.87
N VAL A 75 2.97 -7.38 15.34
CA VAL A 75 2.10 -6.54 14.50
C VAL A 75 2.89 -5.94 13.35
N LEU A 76 4.08 -5.40 13.62
CA LEU A 76 4.95 -4.84 12.58
C LEU A 76 5.44 -5.93 11.60
N ALA A 77 5.75 -7.12 12.10
CA ALA A 77 6.13 -8.26 11.26
C ALA A 77 4.99 -8.68 10.32
N LEU A 78 3.75 -8.74 10.82
CA LEU A 78 2.56 -8.99 10.00
C LEU A 78 2.37 -7.92 8.93
N VAL A 79 2.38 -6.64 9.30
CA VAL A 79 2.25 -5.53 8.34
C VAL A 79 3.33 -5.58 7.26
N SER A 80 4.56 -5.99 7.62
CA SER A 80 5.68 -6.11 6.68
C SER A 80 5.62 -7.32 5.75
N CYS A 81 4.80 -8.34 6.05
CA CYS A 81 4.80 -9.60 5.30
C CYS A 81 4.21 -9.46 3.89
N ILE A 82 3.51 -8.36 3.60
CA ILE A 82 3.01 -8.06 2.26
C ILE A 82 3.91 -7.09 1.49
N SER A 83 5.12 -6.80 1.96
CA SER A 83 6.08 -6.00 1.18
C SER A 83 6.37 -6.65 -0.18
N PRO A 84 6.41 -5.90 -1.31
CA PRO A 84 6.49 -4.45 -1.42
C PRO A 84 5.13 -3.73 -1.49
N LEU A 85 4.02 -4.45 -1.40
CA LEU A 85 2.70 -3.83 -1.30
C LEU A 85 2.61 -3.08 0.04
N LYS A 86 2.28 -1.79 -0.02
CA LYS A 86 2.07 -0.99 1.18
C LYS A 86 0.77 -1.42 1.87
N TYR A 87 0.85 -1.75 3.16
CA TYR A 87 -0.34 -1.93 3.99
C TYR A 87 -1.06 -0.59 4.17
N CYS A 88 -2.35 -0.55 3.84
CA CYS A 88 -3.17 0.67 3.81
C CYS A 88 -4.34 0.64 4.80
N SER A 89 -4.41 -0.37 5.67
CA SER A 89 -5.37 -0.41 6.79
C SER A 89 -4.70 0.10 8.07
N ASP A 90 -5.49 0.34 9.13
CA ASP A 90 -4.91 0.79 10.40
C ASP A 90 -4.17 -0.35 11.11
N PHE A 91 -3.20 -0.02 11.95
CA PHE A 91 -2.57 -0.99 12.83
C PHE A 91 -2.09 -0.32 14.12
N ARG A 92 -2.27 -1.02 15.24
CA ARG A 92 -1.83 -0.57 16.57
C ARG A 92 -0.85 -1.60 17.12
N PRO A 93 0.48 -1.36 17.05
CA PRO A 93 1.48 -2.30 17.56
C PRO A 93 1.26 -2.69 19.02
N TYR A 94 0.80 -1.72 19.82
CA TYR A 94 0.37 -1.94 21.19
C TYR A 94 -0.85 -1.07 21.50
N PHE A 95 -1.94 -1.72 21.90
CA PHE A 95 -3.23 -1.14 22.20
C PHE A 95 -3.62 -1.40 23.66
N THR A 96 -4.14 -0.38 24.32
CA THR A 96 -4.41 -0.35 25.76
C THR A 96 -5.84 0.05 26.05
N ILE A 97 -6.25 -0.13 27.31
CA ILE A 97 -7.58 0.29 27.77
C ILE A 97 -7.72 1.81 27.91
N HIS A 98 -6.61 2.54 27.85
CA HIS A 98 -6.56 3.99 28.02
C HIS A 98 -6.60 4.74 26.68
N ASP A 99 -6.53 4.02 25.56
CA ASP A 99 -6.68 4.61 24.24
C ASP A 99 -8.11 5.13 24.05
N SER A 100 -8.23 6.32 23.45
CA SER A 100 -9.52 6.99 23.20
C SER A 100 -10.50 6.12 22.40
N GLU A 101 -9.98 5.29 21.51
CA GLU A 101 -10.71 4.41 20.60
C GLU A 101 -11.09 3.07 21.25
N PHE A 102 -10.78 2.84 22.52
CA PHE A 102 -11.08 1.59 23.24
C PHE A 102 -12.54 1.14 23.12
N LYS A 103 -13.49 2.07 23.29
CA LYS A 103 -14.92 1.75 23.18
C LYS A 103 -15.31 1.33 21.76
N GLU A 104 -14.68 1.91 20.75
CA GLU A 104 -14.95 1.62 19.34
C GLU A 104 -14.46 0.22 18.96
N TYR A 105 -13.21 -0.12 19.28
CA TYR A 105 -12.66 -1.44 18.93
C TYR A 105 -13.20 -2.60 19.77
N THR A 106 -13.77 -2.31 20.95
CA THR A 106 -14.32 -3.36 21.83
C THR A 106 -15.83 -3.56 21.67
N THR A 107 -16.51 -2.74 20.86
CA THR A 107 -17.95 -2.88 20.62
C THR A 107 -18.30 -4.21 19.96
N ARG A 108 -19.52 -4.68 20.22
CA ARG A 108 -20.12 -5.87 19.59
C ARG A 108 -21.28 -5.53 18.66
N THR A 109 -21.67 -4.25 18.61
CA THR A 109 -22.81 -3.79 17.80
C THR A 109 -22.46 -3.61 16.34
N GLN A 110 -21.17 -3.43 16.04
CA GLN A 110 -20.65 -3.20 14.69
C GLN A 110 -19.59 -4.25 14.35
N ALA A 111 -19.41 -4.49 13.06
CA ALA A 111 -18.32 -5.33 12.58
C ALA A 111 -16.97 -4.66 12.93
N PRO A 112 -15.96 -5.43 13.35
CA PRO A 112 -14.63 -4.88 13.59
C PRO A 112 -14.07 -4.17 12.34
N PRO A 113 -13.46 -2.99 12.48
CA PRO A 113 -12.84 -2.30 11.35
C PRO A 113 -11.62 -3.07 10.84
N SER A 114 -11.19 -2.80 9.61
CA SER A 114 -9.92 -3.31 9.07
C SER A 114 -8.74 -2.74 9.86
N VAL A 115 -8.32 -3.46 10.89
CA VAL A 115 -7.21 -3.09 11.76
C VAL A 115 -6.49 -4.32 12.33
N ILE A 116 -5.17 -4.22 12.49
CA ILE A 116 -4.38 -5.17 13.27
C ILE A 116 -4.11 -4.57 14.65
N LEU A 117 -4.61 -5.20 15.72
CA LEU A 117 -4.45 -4.74 17.11
C LEU A 117 -3.52 -5.66 17.89
N GLY A 118 -2.43 -5.11 18.40
CA GLY A 118 -1.54 -5.79 19.34
C GLY A 118 -1.94 -5.52 20.78
N VAL A 119 -2.11 -6.57 21.60
CA VAL A 119 -2.49 -6.48 23.01
C VAL A 119 -1.72 -7.51 23.84
N THR A 120 -1.69 -7.31 25.17
CA THR A 120 -0.99 -8.22 26.09
C THR A 120 -1.86 -8.85 27.17
N ASN A 121 -3.01 -8.24 27.47
CA ASN A 121 -3.73 -8.49 28.71
C ASN A 121 -4.78 -9.63 28.56
N PRO A 122 -4.87 -10.58 29.52
CA PRO A 122 -6.00 -11.52 29.63
C PRO A 122 -7.40 -10.88 29.58
N PHE A 123 -7.53 -9.62 29.99
CA PHE A 123 -8.75 -8.84 29.82
C PHE A 123 -9.19 -8.77 28.35
N PHE A 124 -8.27 -8.44 27.43
CA PHE A 124 -8.58 -8.39 26.00
C PHE A 124 -8.94 -9.76 25.44
N ALA A 125 -8.47 -10.85 26.05
CA ALA A 125 -8.84 -12.21 25.66
C ALA A 125 -10.34 -12.48 25.82
N LYS A 126 -11.01 -11.83 26.78
CA LYS A 126 -12.48 -11.87 26.96
C LYS A 126 -13.17 -10.80 26.14
N THR A 127 -12.62 -9.59 26.12
CA THR A 127 -13.25 -8.43 25.47
C THR A 127 -13.29 -8.56 23.95
N LEU A 128 -12.21 -9.06 23.33
CA LEU A 128 -12.06 -9.19 21.88
C LEU A 128 -12.30 -10.63 21.38
N GLN A 129 -12.88 -11.52 22.20
CA GLN A 129 -13.10 -12.92 21.81
C GLN A 129 -14.04 -13.09 20.59
N HIS A 130 -14.84 -12.06 20.27
CA HIS A 130 -15.75 -12.04 19.13
C HIS A 130 -15.07 -11.65 17.81
N TRP A 131 -13.81 -11.22 17.85
CA TRP A 131 -13.09 -10.82 16.66
C TRP A 131 -12.81 -12.02 15.74
N PRO A 132 -12.86 -11.83 14.41
CA PRO A 132 -12.83 -12.93 13.45
C PRO A 132 -11.51 -13.71 13.47
N HIS A 133 -10.41 -13.02 13.78
CA HIS A 133 -9.06 -13.59 13.76
C HIS A 133 -8.27 -13.18 15.01
N ILE A 134 -7.78 -14.19 15.73
CA ILE A 134 -6.95 -13.98 16.92
C ILE A 134 -5.66 -14.79 16.76
N VAL A 135 -4.53 -14.12 16.85
CA VAL A 135 -3.19 -14.70 16.86
C VAL A 135 -2.65 -14.63 18.28
N ARG A 136 -2.49 -15.77 18.94
CA ARG A 136 -1.89 -15.84 20.28
C ARG A 136 -0.42 -16.24 20.16
N ILE A 137 0.45 -15.30 20.48
CA ILE A 137 1.90 -15.51 20.61
C ILE A 137 2.16 -16.03 22.02
N GLY A 138 2.88 -17.14 22.11
CA GLY A 138 3.30 -17.72 23.38
C GLY A 138 4.73 -17.36 23.72
N GLU A 139 5.15 -17.74 24.93
CA GLU A 139 6.55 -17.70 25.32
C GLU A 139 7.41 -18.49 24.31
N ILE A 140 8.48 -17.85 23.86
CA ILE A 140 9.45 -18.47 22.96
C ILE A 140 10.14 -19.60 23.70
N LYS A 141 9.92 -20.83 23.22
CA LYS A 141 10.60 -22.00 23.74
C LYS A 141 12.11 -21.95 23.46
N LEU A 142 12.86 -22.72 24.25
CA LEU A 142 14.33 -22.83 24.16
C LEU A 142 14.81 -23.06 22.70
N PRO A 143 16.00 -22.54 22.33
CA PRO A 143 16.55 -22.70 20.99
C PRO A 143 16.70 -24.18 20.60
N GLY A 144 16.04 -24.60 19.52
CA GLY A 144 16.14 -25.96 18.97
C GLY A 144 14.88 -26.82 19.11
N GLU A 145 13.88 -26.40 19.88
CA GLU A 145 12.57 -27.05 19.86
C GLU A 145 11.74 -26.57 18.66
N VAL A 146 11.39 -27.48 17.75
CA VAL A 146 10.42 -27.19 16.69
C VAL A 146 9.05 -26.98 17.35
N PRO A 147 8.39 -25.81 17.15
CA PRO A 147 7.00 -25.63 17.55
C PRO A 147 6.14 -26.79 17.05
N LYS A 148 5.38 -27.44 17.93
CA LYS A 148 4.41 -28.47 17.50
C LYS A 148 3.36 -27.79 16.62
N GLN A 149 2.99 -28.40 15.50
CA GLN A 149 1.96 -27.86 14.61
C GLN A 149 0.65 -27.68 15.41
N VAL A 150 0.33 -26.43 15.74
CA VAL A 150 -0.93 -26.11 16.40
C VAL A 150 -2.01 -26.05 15.33
N LYS A 151 -2.97 -26.98 15.39
CA LYS A 151 -4.15 -26.94 14.50
C LYS A 151 -4.88 -25.60 14.67
N VAL A 152 -5.34 -25.03 13.55
CA VAL A 152 -6.24 -23.87 13.58
C VAL A 152 -7.46 -24.26 14.40
N LYS A 153 -7.79 -23.45 15.39
CA LYS A 153 -8.97 -23.68 16.24
C LYS A 153 -10.09 -22.76 15.80
N LYS A 154 -11.29 -23.32 15.69
CA LYS A 154 -12.51 -22.54 15.52
C LYS A 154 -12.70 -21.63 16.74
N LEU A 155 -13.09 -20.38 16.48
CA LEU A 155 -13.25 -19.34 17.51
C LEU A 155 -14.22 -19.76 18.63
N LYS A 156 -15.24 -20.58 18.32
CA LYS A 156 -16.22 -21.12 19.27
C LYS A 156 -15.62 -21.94 20.43
N ASN A 157 -14.37 -22.40 20.30
CA ASN A 157 -13.68 -23.22 21.30
C ASN A 157 -12.63 -22.43 22.12
N LEU A 158 -12.57 -21.10 21.98
CA LEU A 158 -11.62 -20.26 22.69
C LEU A 158 -12.08 -20.05 24.15
N LYS A 159 -11.50 -20.81 25.08
CA LYS A 159 -11.64 -20.53 26.53
C LYS A 159 -10.70 -19.37 26.88
N THR A 160 -11.24 -18.34 27.50
CA THR A 160 -10.64 -16.99 27.58
C THR A 160 -9.24 -16.98 28.20
N LEU A 161 -8.95 -17.78 29.23
CA LEU A 161 -7.66 -17.77 29.94
C LEU A 161 -6.67 -18.89 29.56
N ASP A 162 -7.11 -20.08 29.14
CA ASP A 162 -6.22 -21.25 28.99
C ASP A 162 -5.84 -21.61 27.53
N SER A 163 -6.17 -20.75 26.56
CA SER A 163 -5.94 -21.12 25.17
C SER A 163 -4.48 -20.99 24.77
N LYS A 164 -3.89 -22.14 24.45
CA LYS A 164 -2.51 -22.32 23.96
C LYS A 164 -2.14 -21.32 22.84
N PRO A 165 -0.86 -20.99 22.67
CA PRO A 165 -0.37 -20.23 21.51
C PRO A 165 -0.84 -20.82 20.18
N GLY A 166 -1.12 -19.98 19.20
CA GLY A 166 -1.58 -20.38 17.87
C GLY A 166 -2.56 -19.40 17.21
N VAL A 167 -3.09 -19.80 16.05
CA VAL A 167 -4.03 -19.00 15.25
C VAL A 167 -5.46 -19.53 15.44
N TYR A 168 -6.37 -18.61 15.77
CA TYR A 168 -7.78 -18.87 16.01
C TYR A 168 -8.60 -18.11 14.98
N THR A 169 -9.18 -18.85 14.04
CA THR A 169 -9.93 -18.28 12.92
C THR A 169 -10.86 -19.32 12.31
N SER A 170 -11.94 -18.86 11.69
CA SER A 170 -12.77 -19.67 10.77
C SER A 170 -12.45 -19.43 9.30
N TYR A 171 -11.46 -18.57 9.01
CA TYR A 171 -11.01 -18.25 7.67
C TYR A 171 -10.51 -19.50 6.94
N LYS A 172 -10.88 -19.61 5.67
CA LYS A 172 -10.41 -20.65 4.77
C LYS A 172 -9.49 -19.98 3.75
N PRO A 173 -8.18 -20.29 3.76
CA PRO A 173 -7.26 -19.74 2.79
C PRO A 173 -7.65 -20.07 1.36
N TYR A 174 -7.44 -19.11 0.46
CA TYR A 174 -7.58 -19.33 -0.98
C TYR A 174 -6.44 -20.17 -1.53
N LEU A 175 -5.23 -19.94 -1.02
CA LEU A 175 -4.01 -20.60 -1.46
C LEU A 175 -3.63 -21.74 -0.53
N ASN A 176 -3.06 -22.78 -1.13
CA ASN A 176 -2.55 -23.92 -0.41
C ASN A 176 -1.30 -23.54 0.39
N ARG A 177 -1.07 -24.27 1.47
CA ARG A 177 0.15 -24.14 2.28
C ARG A 177 1.35 -24.55 1.44
N ASP A 178 2.39 -23.74 1.52
CA ASP A 178 3.68 -24.07 0.92
C ASP A 178 4.45 -25.01 1.85
N GLU A 179 4.46 -26.30 1.52
CA GLU A 179 5.16 -27.30 2.32
C GLU A 179 6.69 -27.19 2.20
N GLU A 180 7.23 -26.54 1.16
CA GLU A 180 8.68 -26.43 0.96
C GLU A 180 9.28 -25.40 1.93
N ILE A 181 8.70 -24.20 2.01
CA ILE A 181 9.14 -23.19 2.98
C ILE A 181 8.95 -23.68 4.41
N ILE A 182 7.87 -24.41 4.70
CA ILE A 182 7.61 -25.01 6.02
C ILE A 182 8.74 -25.97 6.38
N LYS A 183 9.10 -26.90 5.47
CA LYS A 183 10.22 -27.82 5.68
C LYS A 183 11.55 -27.10 5.83
N GLN A 184 11.79 -26.05 5.04
CA GLN A 184 13.04 -25.27 5.10
C GLN A 184 13.20 -24.54 6.43
N LEU A 185 12.11 -23.96 6.95
CA LEU A 185 12.09 -23.30 8.26
C LEU A 185 12.25 -24.33 9.39
N GLN A 186 11.55 -25.48 9.32
CA GLN A 186 11.69 -26.58 10.28
C GLN A 186 13.12 -27.09 10.35
N LYS A 187 13.75 -27.38 9.20
CA LYS A 187 15.16 -27.79 9.13
C LYS A 187 16.08 -26.75 9.78
N GLY A 188 15.83 -25.46 9.53
CA GLY A 188 16.62 -24.40 10.15
C GLY A 188 16.49 -24.36 11.67
N VAL A 189 15.30 -24.64 12.22
CA VAL A 189 15.11 -24.73 13.69
C VAL A 189 15.86 -25.94 14.25
N GLN A 190 15.75 -27.10 13.60
CA GLN A 190 16.47 -28.32 13.99
C GLN A 190 17.99 -28.16 13.95
N GLN A 191 18.50 -27.45 12.94
CA GLN A 191 19.92 -27.15 12.76
C GLN A 191 20.42 -25.97 13.59
N LYS A 192 19.60 -25.40 14.48
CA LYS A 192 19.92 -24.21 15.29
C LYS A 192 20.44 -23.03 14.45
N ARG A 193 19.87 -22.85 13.25
CA ARG A 193 20.19 -21.73 12.35
C ARG A 193 19.91 -20.41 13.10
N PRO A 194 20.80 -19.39 12.99
CA PRO A 194 20.55 -18.07 13.56
C PRO A 194 19.19 -17.49 13.13
N ALA A 195 18.53 -16.77 14.03
CA ALA A 195 17.20 -16.21 13.80
C ALA A 195 17.20 -15.20 12.64
N GLU A 196 18.30 -14.50 12.43
CA GLU A 196 18.52 -13.54 11.35
C GLU A 196 18.49 -14.25 9.99
N ALA A 197 19.18 -15.39 9.87
CA ALA A 197 19.21 -16.17 8.64
C ALA A 197 17.84 -16.78 8.32
N GLN A 198 17.12 -17.29 9.33
CA GLN A 198 15.72 -17.71 9.16
C GLN A 198 14.81 -16.55 8.74
N SER A 199 15.03 -15.35 9.31
CA SER A 199 14.28 -14.15 8.97
C SER A 199 14.53 -13.70 7.53
N VAL A 200 15.75 -13.89 6.99
CA VAL A 200 16.03 -13.63 5.57
C VAL A 200 15.24 -14.57 4.66
N ILE A 201 15.22 -15.87 4.96
CA ILE A 201 14.47 -16.87 4.20
C ILE A 201 12.97 -16.52 4.17
N LEU A 202 12.39 -16.24 5.33
CA LEU A 202 10.98 -15.90 5.44
C LEU A 202 10.63 -14.58 4.72
N ARG A 203 11.48 -13.57 4.83
CA ARG A 203 11.29 -12.30 4.11
C ARG A 203 11.36 -12.48 2.60
N ARG A 204 12.30 -13.28 2.11
CA ARG A 204 12.43 -13.59 0.69
C ARG A 204 11.17 -14.30 0.18
N TYR A 205 10.68 -15.29 0.93
CA TYR A 205 9.43 -15.99 0.61
C TYR A 205 8.25 -15.02 0.46
N PHE A 206 8.03 -14.15 1.46
CA PHE A 206 6.96 -13.17 1.43
C PHE A 206 7.10 -12.14 0.29
N LEU A 207 8.33 -11.70 0.01
CA LEU A 207 8.64 -10.81 -1.09
C LEU A 207 8.27 -11.43 -2.43
N GLU A 208 8.76 -12.65 -2.70
CA GLU A 208 8.50 -13.38 -3.94
C GLU A 208 7.00 -13.64 -4.12
N LEU A 209 6.33 -14.09 -3.05
CA LEU A 209 4.88 -14.33 -3.07
C LEU A 209 4.08 -13.06 -3.37
N THR A 210 4.40 -11.95 -2.71
CA THR A 210 3.70 -10.68 -2.92
C THR A 210 3.98 -10.14 -4.32
N GLN A 211 5.21 -10.24 -4.82
CA GLN A 211 5.54 -9.85 -6.19
C GLN A 211 4.76 -10.68 -7.21
N SER A 212 4.71 -12.01 -7.07
CA SER A 212 3.91 -12.87 -7.93
C SER A 212 2.43 -12.49 -7.94
N PHE A 213 1.88 -12.08 -6.80
CA PHE A 213 0.51 -11.58 -6.69
C PHE A 213 0.32 -10.20 -7.34
N ILE A 214 1.30 -9.30 -7.25
CA ILE A 214 1.16 -7.92 -7.75
C ILE A 214 1.46 -7.77 -9.24
N ILE A 215 2.35 -8.59 -9.82
CA ILE A 215 2.77 -8.49 -11.23
C ILE A 215 1.58 -8.46 -12.21
N PRO A 216 0.57 -9.35 -12.12
CA PRO A 216 -0.58 -9.30 -13.04
C PRO A 216 -1.41 -8.02 -12.89
N LEU A 217 -1.58 -7.53 -11.66
CA LEU A 217 -2.28 -6.27 -11.38
C LEU A 217 -1.54 -5.08 -11.98
N GLU A 218 -0.22 -5.00 -11.80
CA GLU A 218 0.60 -3.93 -12.37
C GLU A 218 0.57 -3.95 -13.89
N ARG A 219 0.67 -5.13 -14.50
CA ARG A 219 0.57 -5.29 -15.95
C ARG A 219 -0.78 -4.80 -16.48
N TYR A 220 -1.87 -5.17 -15.82
CA TYR A 220 -3.20 -4.72 -16.22
C TYR A 220 -3.36 -3.21 -16.04
N VAL A 221 -2.95 -2.66 -14.89
CA VAL A 221 -3.03 -1.22 -14.63
C VAL A 221 -2.17 -0.42 -15.61
N ALA A 222 -0.96 -0.89 -15.93
CA ALA A 222 -0.11 -0.27 -16.95
C ALA A 222 -0.79 -0.29 -18.34
N SER A 223 -1.55 -1.35 -18.64
CA SER A 223 -2.34 -1.39 -19.88
C SER A 223 -3.42 -0.30 -19.94
N LEU A 224 -3.89 0.23 -18.80
CA LEU A 224 -4.88 1.32 -18.79
C LEU A 224 -4.32 2.66 -19.28
N MET A 225 -2.99 2.78 -19.39
CA MET A 225 -2.34 3.96 -19.95
C MET A 225 -2.77 4.21 -21.40
N PRO A 226 -3.02 5.47 -21.79
CA PRO A 226 -3.22 5.83 -23.18
C PRO A 226 -1.93 5.66 -23.98
N LEU A 227 -2.06 5.43 -25.28
CA LEU A 227 -0.91 5.32 -26.17
C LEU A 227 -0.23 6.68 -26.31
N GLN A 228 1.10 6.73 -26.38
CA GLN A 228 1.85 7.99 -26.50
C GLN A 228 1.39 8.82 -27.71
N LYS A 229 1.06 8.18 -28.84
CA LYS A 229 0.53 8.84 -30.05
C LYS A 229 -0.81 9.57 -29.86
N SER A 230 -1.53 9.30 -28.76
CA SER A 230 -2.79 9.98 -28.43
C SER A 230 -2.59 11.25 -27.61
N ILE A 231 -1.36 11.50 -27.13
CA ILE A 231 -0.99 12.72 -26.43
C ILE A 231 -0.75 13.79 -27.49
N SER A 232 -1.58 14.84 -27.46
CA SER A 232 -1.46 15.98 -28.36
C SER A 232 -1.11 17.22 -27.52
N PRO A 233 -0.14 18.06 -27.96
CA PRO A 233 0.26 19.27 -27.22
C PRO A 233 -0.90 20.24 -26.99
N TRP A 234 -1.78 20.35 -27.98
CA TRP A 234 -2.83 21.36 -28.05
C TRP A 234 -4.19 20.88 -27.55
N LYS A 235 -4.28 19.63 -27.05
CA LYS A 235 -5.50 19.06 -26.46
C LYS A 235 -5.25 18.74 -25.00
N SER A 236 -6.31 18.56 -24.22
CA SER A 236 -6.14 18.08 -22.84
C SER A 236 -5.47 16.69 -22.80
N PRO A 237 -4.65 16.39 -21.77
CA PRO A 237 -4.07 15.06 -21.60
C PRO A 237 -5.15 13.97 -21.64
N PRO A 238 -4.93 12.87 -22.38
CA PRO A 238 -5.93 11.80 -22.52
C PRO A 238 -6.21 11.14 -21.18
N GLN A 239 -7.48 10.91 -20.83
CA GLN A 239 -7.80 10.30 -19.54
C GLN A 239 -7.37 8.84 -19.46
N LEU A 240 -6.95 8.41 -18.26
CA LEU A 240 -6.69 7.01 -17.98
C LEU A 240 -7.96 6.18 -18.18
N ARG A 241 -7.82 4.99 -18.77
CA ARG A 241 -8.93 4.05 -18.87
C ARG A 241 -9.38 3.60 -17.49
N GLN A 242 -10.68 3.35 -17.35
CA GLN A 242 -11.24 2.86 -16.09
C GLN A 242 -10.82 1.42 -15.83
N PHE A 243 -10.62 1.08 -14.56
CA PHE A 243 -10.32 -0.29 -14.15
C PHE A 243 -11.59 -1.15 -14.22
N SER A 244 -11.56 -2.23 -15.00
CA SER A 244 -12.65 -3.20 -15.10
C SER A 244 -12.24 -4.49 -14.41
N GLN A 245 -12.98 -4.86 -13.36
CA GLN A 245 -12.71 -6.12 -12.65
C GLN A 245 -12.87 -7.33 -13.58
N GLU A 246 -13.86 -7.33 -14.48
CA GLU A 246 -14.10 -8.45 -15.38
C GLU A 246 -12.95 -8.63 -16.38
N ASP A 247 -12.47 -7.54 -16.97
CA ASP A 247 -11.39 -7.61 -17.95
C ASP A 247 -10.07 -7.98 -17.28
N PHE A 248 -9.81 -7.47 -16.07
CA PHE A 248 -8.68 -7.92 -15.27
C PHE A 248 -8.73 -9.44 -15.04
N MET A 249 -9.88 -9.99 -14.64
CA MET A 249 -10.01 -11.44 -14.41
C MET A 249 -9.74 -12.27 -15.68
N LYS A 250 -10.18 -11.81 -16.86
CA LYS A 250 -9.85 -12.46 -18.15
C LYS A 250 -8.35 -12.48 -18.42
N THR A 251 -7.60 -11.46 -17.98
CA THR A 251 -6.14 -11.45 -18.17
C THR A 251 -5.44 -12.52 -17.33
N LEU A 252 -5.99 -12.92 -16.19
CA LEU A 252 -5.40 -13.92 -15.28
C LEU A 252 -5.39 -15.33 -15.87
N GLU A 253 -6.33 -15.65 -16.77
CA GLU A 253 -6.36 -16.93 -17.47
C GLU A 253 -5.10 -17.16 -18.31
N LYS A 254 -4.58 -16.09 -18.93
CA LYS A 254 -3.40 -16.12 -19.79
C LYS A 254 -2.11 -15.71 -19.08
N ALA A 255 -2.21 -14.81 -18.10
CA ALA A 255 -1.08 -14.11 -17.52
C ALA A 255 -1.19 -13.93 -15.98
N GLY A 256 -1.68 -14.96 -15.28
CA GLY A 256 -1.85 -14.93 -13.83
C GLY A 256 -0.59 -15.28 -13.01
N PRO A 257 -0.70 -15.26 -11.67
CA PRO A 257 0.40 -15.54 -10.74
C PRO A 257 1.08 -16.90 -10.92
N GLN A 258 0.36 -17.88 -11.48
CA GLN A 258 0.87 -19.22 -11.77
C GLN A 258 2.11 -19.24 -12.68
N LEU A 259 2.39 -18.14 -13.40
CA LEU A 259 3.60 -18.00 -14.22
C LEU A 259 4.85 -17.67 -13.39
N THR A 260 4.68 -17.18 -12.16
CA THR A 260 5.79 -16.70 -11.31
C THR A 260 5.80 -17.34 -9.92
N SER A 261 4.71 -17.99 -9.51
CA SER A 261 4.57 -18.70 -8.24
C SER A 261 4.20 -20.16 -8.48
N GLY A 262 4.87 -21.06 -7.76
CA GLY A 262 4.51 -22.49 -7.72
C GLY A 262 3.31 -22.81 -6.81
N LEU A 263 2.75 -21.81 -6.11
CA LEU A 263 1.62 -22.04 -5.21
C LEU A 263 0.32 -22.30 -5.97
N LYS A 264 -0.38 -23.32 -5.49
CA LYS A 264 -1.69 -23.74 -6.01
C LYS A 264 -2.80 -23.21 -5.12
N GLY A 265 -3.98 -23.01 -5.69
CA GLY A 265 -5.17 -22.58 -4.97
C GLY A 265 -6.03 -21.65 -5.82
N ASP A 266 -7.01 -21.02 -5.20
CA ASP A 266 -7.96 -20.12 -5.84
C ASP A 266 -7.43 -18.68 -5.89
N TRP A 267 -6.47 -18.44 -6.79
CA TRP A 267 -5.95 -17.10 -7.05
C TRP A 267 -7.04 -16.11 -7.49
N ILE A 268 -8.02 -16.57 -8.25
CA ILE A 268 -9.12 -15.73 -8.77
C ILE A 268 -9.98 -15.24 -7.60
N GLY A 269 -10.36 -16.13 -6.69
CA GLY A 269 -11.09 -15.78 -5.47
C GLY A 269 -10.30 -14.79 -4.59
N LEU A 270 -8.99 -15.01 -4.44
CA LEU A 270 -8.13 -14.09 -3.69
C LEU A 270 -8.13 -12.69 -4.29
N TYR A 271 -7.98 -12.56 -5.63
CA TYR A 271 -8.07 -11.25 -6.29
C TYR A 271 -9.46 -10.62 -6.13
N ARG A 272 -10.54 -11.39 -6.28
CA ARG A 272 -11.92 -10.86 -6.13
C ARG A 272 -12.14 -10.26 -4.75
N HIS A 273 -11.54 -10.84 -3.72
CA HIS A 273 -11.60 -10.29 -2.37
C HIS A 273 -10.65 -9.09 -2.23
N PHE A 274 -9.40 -9.21 -2.69
CA PHE A 274 -8.41 -8.14 -2.59
C PHE A 274 -8.88 -6.83 -3.23
N LEU A 275 -9.57 -6.87 -4.38
CA LEU A 275 -10.11 -5.68 -5.05
C LEU A 275 -11.12 -4.89 -4.20
N LYS A 276 -11.68 -5.50 -3.14
CA LYS A 276 -12.59 -4.85 -2.19
C LYS A 276 -11.86 -4.33 -0.94
N SER A 277 -10.59 -4.67 -0.77
CA SER A 277 -9.81 -4.36 0.42
C SER A 277 -9.32 -2.91 0.47
N PRO A 278 -9.04 -2.36 1.67
CA PRO A 278 -8.36 -1.07 1.81
C PRO A 278 -6.97 -1.04 1.17
N ASN A 279 -6.26 -2.18 1.16
CA ASN A 279 -4.93 -2.32 0.57
C ASN A 279 -4.96 -2.09 -0.95
N PHE A 280 -5.95 -2.67 -1.66
CA PHE A 280 -6.13 -2.38 -3.08
C PHE A 280 -6.46 -0.91 -3.31
N ASN A 281 -7.37 -0.33 -2.52
CA ASN A 281 -7.75 1.07 -2.67
C ASN A 281 -6.54 2.02 -2.54
N GLY A 282 -5.69 1.81 -1.53
CA GLY A 282 -4.48 2.62 -1.33
C GLY A 282 -3.44 2.41 -2.42
N TRP A 283 -3.20 1.16 -2.81
CA TRP A 283 -2.30 0.83 -3.92
C TRP A 283 -2.77 1.44 -5.25
N PHE A 284 -4.04 1.25 -5.61
CA PHE A 284 -4.60 1.72 -6.88
C PHE A 284 -4.64 3.25 -6.97
N ARG A 285 -4.97 3.94 -5.87
CA ARG A 285 -4.87 5.41 -5.79
C ARG A 285 -3.45 5.90 -6.04
N THR A 286 -2.46 5.25 -5.43
CA THR A 286 -1.04 5.60 -5.60
C THR A 286 -0.61 5.39 -7.05
N ARG A 287 -0.90 4.22 -7.63
CA ARG A 287 -0.60 3.92 -9.04
C ARG A 287 -1.29 4.86 -10.01
N ARG A 288 -2.56 5.20 -9.76
CA ARG A 288 -3.30 6.15 -10.59
C ARG A 288 -2.67 7.54 -10.55
N LYS A 289 -2.25 8.01 -9.36
CA LYS A 289 -1.53 9.27 -9.22
C LYS A 289 -0.23 9.26 -10.03
N GLU A 290 0.60 8.24 -9.87
CA GLU A 290 1.87 8.10 -10.61
C GLU A 290 1.65 8.11 -12.14
N MET A 291 0.65 7.39 -12.62
CA MET A 291 0.28 7.35 -14.04
C MET A 291 -0.22 8.70 -14.55
N THR A 292 -1.05 9.41 -13.78
CA THR A 292 -1.53 10.75 -14.13
C THR A 292 -0.37 11.74 -14.20
N GLN A 293 0.51 11.74 -13.20
CA GLN A 293 1.71 12.60 -13.19
C GLN A 293 2.64 12.28 -14.36
N LYS A 294 2.79 11.00 -14.72
CA LYS A 294 3.59 10.61 -15.89
C LYS A 294 2.97 11.11 -17.19
N LEU A 295 1.64 11.07 -17.29
CA LEU A 295 0.94 11.58 -18.46
C LEU A 295 1.06 13.11 -18.59
N GLU A 296 0.95 13.83 -17.49
CA GLU A 296 1.15 15.28 -17.45
C GLU A 296 2.57 15.65 -17.85
N ALA A 297 3.57 14.92 -17.36
CA ALA A 297 4.96 15.07 -17.78
C ALA A 297 5.12 14.85 -19.30
N LEU A 298 4.55 13.78 -19.85
CA LEU A 298 4.61 13.50 -21.30
C LEU A 298 3.88 14.57 -22.13
N HIS A 299 2.78 15.12 -21.63
CA HIS A 299 2.06 16.21 -22.28
C HIS A 299 2.90 17.51 -22.29
N LEU A 300 3.59 17.81 -21.18
CA LEU A 300 4.50 18.95 -21.11
C LEU A 300 5.69 18.78 -22.04
N GLU A 301 6.27 17.58 -22.12
CA GLU A 301 7.31 17.26 -23.09
C GLU A 301 6.81 17.45 -24.53
N ALA A 302 5.57 17.06 -24.83
CA ALA A 302 4.97 17.27 -26.15
C ALA A 302 4.81 18.77 -26.49
N LEU A 303 4.33 19.59 -25.54
CA LEU A 303 4.26 21.05 -25.68
C LEU A 303 5.63 21.69 -25.89
N CYS A 304 6.65 21.23 -25.14
CA CYS A 304 8.00 21.76 -25.24
C CYS A 304 8.65 21.50 -26.60
N ASN A 305 8.22 20.46 -27.33
CA ASN A 305 8.76 20.14 -28.65
C ASN A 305 8.06 20.89 -29.79
N GLU A 306 6.97 21.60 -29.53
CA GLU A 306 6.28 22.41 -30.52
C GLU A 306 6.95 23.79 -30.69
N ASP A 307 6.82 24.38 -31.87
CA ASP A 307 7.24 25.75 -32.13
C ASP A 307 6.17 26.73 -31.62
N LEU A 308 6.30 27.08 -30.33
CA LEU A 308 5.35 27.97 -29.66
C LEU A 308 5.43 29.42 -30.17
N LEU A 309 6.56 29.85 -30.74
CA LEU A 309 6.75 31.18 -31.32
C LEU A 309 6.04 31.31 -32.67
N PHE A 310 6.19 30.30 -33.52
CA PHE A 310 5.41 30.26 -34.76
C PHE A 310 3.91 30.18 -34.49
N TRP A 311 3.50 29.49 -33.41
CA TRP A 311 2.11 29.47 -32.98
C TRP A 311 1.64 30.86 -32.55
N SER A 312 2.40 31.58 -31.70
CA SER A 312 1.99 32.90 -31.21
C SER A 312 1.81 33.92 -32.33
N GLN A 313 2.67 33.89 -33.35
CA GLN A 313 2.57 34.77 -34.52
C GLN A 313 1.28 34.58 -35.35
N LYS A 314 0.63 33.42 -35.22
CA LYS A 314 -0.60 33.08 -35.96
C LYS A 314 -1.89 33.32 -35.16
N HIS A 315 -1.79 33.68 -33.89
CA HIS A 315 -2.91 33.83 -32.99
C HIS A 315 -2.97 35.26 -32.45
N THR A 316 -4.11 35.61 -31.85
CA THR A 316 -4.29 36.93 -31.28
C THR A 316 -3.42 37.14 -30.04
N GLU A 317 -3.17 38.40 -29.68
CA GLU A 317 -2.45 38.74 -28.44
C GLU A 317 -3.12 38.13 -27.21
N VAL A 318 -4.45 38.15 -27.15
CA VAL A 318 -5.23 37.57 -26.04
C VAL A 318 -5.00 36.06 -25.93
N GLU A 319 -5.02 35.34 -27.05
CA GLU A 319 -4.75 33.89 -27.08
C GLU A 319 -3.30 33.58 -26.69
N THR A 320 -2.36 34.43 -27.09
CA THR A 320 -0.94 34.31 -26.73
C THR A 320 -0.72 34.56 -25.23
N VAL A 321 -1.36 35.58 -24.67
CA VAL A 321 -1.36 35.87 -23.23
C VAL A 321 -1.95 34.70 -22.44
N ASP A 322 -3.10 34.15 -22.86
CA ASP A 322 -3.73 32.99 -22.23
C ASP A 322 -2.82 31.74 -22.30
N LEU A 323 -2.14 31.51 -23.42
CA LEU A 323 -1.15 30.44 -23.55
C LEU A 323 -0.01 30.64 -22.53
N VAL A 324 0.57 31.83 -22.43
CA VAL A 324 1.64 32.13 -21.47
C VAL A 324 1.19 31.86 -20.03
N LEU A 325 0.00 32.33 -19.66
CA LEU A 325 -0.56 32.09 -18.31
C LEU A 325 -0.78 30.60 -18.04
N LYS A 326 -1.29 29.85 -19.01
CA LYS A 326 -1.46 28.39 -18.91
C LYS A 326 -0.12 27.67 -18.78
N LEU A 327 0.90 28.06 -19.53
CA LEU A 327 2.23 27.47 -19.46
C LEU A 327 2.92 27.76 -18.12
N LYS A 328 2.87 29.00 -17.64
CA LYS A 328 3.39 29.37 -16.30
C LYS A 328 2.72 28.57 -15.19
N ASN A 329 1.38 28.46 -15.21
CA ASN A 329 0.65 27.66 -14.23
C ASN A 329 1.03 26.17 -14.29
N LYS A 330 1.16 25.61 -15.49
CA LYS A 330 1.61 24.23 -15.65
C LYS A 330 3.04 24.01 -15.15
N LEU A 331 3.94 24.96 -15.36
CA LEU A 331 5.32 24.89 -14.88
C LEU A 331 5.37 24.94 -13.35
N PHE A 332 4.59 25.84 -12.73
CA PHE A 332 4.44 25.91 -11.28
C PHE A 332 3.86 24.61 -10.68
N GLN A 333 2.82 24.05 -11.30
CA GLN A 333 2.25 22.77 -10.88
C GLN A 333 3.26 21.63 -11.03
N ALA A 334 4.03 21.63 -12.12
CA ALA A 334 5.03 20.60 -12.38
C ALA A 334 6.16 20.59 -11.35
N ASP A 335 6.60 21.77 -10.91
CA ASP A 335 7.59 21.94 -9.84
C ASP A 335 7.04 21.50 -8.49
N ARG A 336 5.86 22.01 -8.10
CA ARG A 336 5.20 21.65 -6.84
C ARG A 336 4.94 20.15 -6.72
N GLU A 337 4.49 19.51 -7.80
CA GLU A 337 4.19 18.08 -7.82
C GLU A 337 5.40 17.18 -8.07
N HIS A 338 6.58 17.76 -8.35
CA HIS A 338 7.81 17.06 -8.70
C HIS A 338 7.58 16.03 -9.83
N LEU A 339 7.01 16.50 -10.95
CA LEU A 339 6.66 15.62 -12.06
C LEU A 339 7.91 14.91 -12.65
N PRO A 340 7.80 13.63 -13.07
CA PRO A 340 8.91 12.84 -13.58
C PRO A 340 9.21 13.17 -15.07
N MET A 341 9.71 14.39 -15.30
CA MET A 341 10.10 14.92 -16.61
C MET A 341 11.59 14.71 -16.88
N LYS A 342 12.01 14.91 -18.14
CA LYS A 342 13.44 15.00 -18.49
C LYS A 342 14.08 16.25 -17.87
N PRO A 343 15.37 16.21 -17.51
CA PRO A 343 16.03 17.28 -16.75
C PRO A 343 15.93 18.66 -17.42
N ASP A 344 16.01 18.71 -18.76
CA ASP A 344 16.03 19.98 -19.49
C ASP A 344 14.63 20.52 -19.86
N THR A 345 13.55 19.75 -19.65
CA THR A 345 12.22 20.12 -20.16
C THR A 345 11.69 21.38 -19.50
N MET A 346 11.95 21.55 -18.19
CA MET A 346 11.51 22.75 -17.44
C MET A 346 12.23 24.00 -17.93
N GLU A 347 13.55 23.92 -18.07
CA GLU A 347 14.37 25.04 -18.53
C GLU A 347 14.02 25.44 -19.98
N LYS A 348 13.85 24.46 -20.87
CA LYS A 348 13.42 24.71 -22.26
C LYS A 348 12.05 25.36 -22.33
N LEU A 349 11.08 24.87 -21.55
CA LEU A 349 9.75 25.46 -21.53
C LEU A 349 9.77 26.89 -20.97
N GLN A 350 10.58 27.13 -19.94
CA GLN A 350 10.80 28.47 -19.40
C GLN A 350 11.38 29.42 -20.46
N MET A 351 12.42 29.00 -21.19
CA MET A 351 12.97 29.78 -22.30
C MET A 351 11.94 30.06 -23.39
N HIS A 352 11.08 29.09 -23.74
CA HIS A 352 10.01 29.32 -24.71
C HIS A 352 9.01 30.36 -24.21
N ILE A 353 8.60 30.28 -22.93
CA ILE A 353 7.71 31.28 -22.31
C ILE A 353 8.33 32.67 -22.39
N ASP A 354 9.60 32.81 -22.03
CA ASP A 354 10.30 34.10 -22.02
C ASP A 354 10.42 34.67 -23.43
N THR A 355 10.70 33.82 -24.43
CA THR A 355 10.78 34.26 -25.83
C THR A 355 9.43 34.72 -26.38
N ILE A 356 8.32 34.06 -26.00
CA ILE A 356 6.96 34.49 -26.39
C ILE A 356 6.61 35.83 -25.74
N ILE A 357 6.97 36.01 -24.46
CA ILE A 357 6.73 37.28 -23.75
C ILE A 357 7.46 38.41 -24.48
N LEU A 358 8.74 38.23 -24.81
CA LEU A 358 9.52 39.25 -25.53
C LEU A 358 8.98 39.60 -26.94
N ALA A 359 8.17 38.73 -27.53
CA ALA A 359 7.54 38.97 -28.82
C ALA A 359 6.19 39.73 -28.72
N LEU A 360 5.64 39.92 -27.51
CA LEU A 360 4.41 40.68 -27.28
C LEU A 360 4.69 42.20 -27.16
N PRO A 361 3.68 43.07 -27.34
CA PRO A 361 3.79 44.50 -27.05
C PRO A 361 4.23 44.83 -25.63
N ASP A 362 4.94 45.95 -25.45
CA ASP A 362 5.57 46.36 -24.18
C ASP A 362 4.57 46.46 -23.00
N ASP A 363 3.34 46.90 -23.26
CA ASP A 363 2.28 47.02 -22.25
C ASP A 363 1.85 45.64 -21.70
N LEU A 364 1.84 44.61 -22.54
CA LEU A 364 1.52 43.23 -22.13
C LEU A 364 2.71 42.51 -21.49
N GLN A 365 3.94 42.80 -21.94
CA GLN A 365 5.16 42.26 -21.34
C GLN A 365 5.24 42.59 -19.85
N ASP A 366 5.01 43.87 -19.53
CA ASP A 366 5.10 44.40 -18.17
C ASP A 366 4.12 43.70 -17.20
N ILE A 367 2.92 43.37 -17.69
CA ILE A 367 1.89 42.65 -16.91
C ILE A 367 2.29 41.19 -16.70
N LEU A 368 2.79 40.53 -17.75
CA LEU A 368 3.14 39.12 -17.72
C LEU A 368 4.41 38.82 -16.91
N LEU A 369 5.36 39.75 -16.86
CA LEU A 369 6.57 39.63 -16.04
C LEU A 369 6.25 39.83 -14.54
N LYS A 370 5.35 40.76 -14.22
CA LYS A 370 4.92 41.04 -12.83
C LYS A 370 4.11 39.90 -12.21
N THR A 371 3.34 39.14 -12.99
CA THR A 371 2.50 38.04 -12.50
C THR A 371 3.26 36.75 -12.14
N GLY A 372 4.60 36.72 -12.23
CA GLY A 372 5.43 35.55 -11.90
C GLY A 372 6.04 35.50 -10.49
N THR A 373 5.77 36.48 -9.61
CA THR A 373 6.41 36.60 -8.28
C THR A 373 5.50 36.36 -7.08
N THR A 374 4.30 35.82 -7.28
CA THR A 374 3.37 35.38 -6.22
C THR A 374 3.03 33.92 -6.40
#